data_AF-A0A3N5XVY6-F1
#
_entry.id   AF-A0A3N5XVY6-F1
#
_cell.length_a   1.000
_cell.length_b   1.000
_cell.length_c   1.000
_cell.angle_alpha   90.00
_cell.angle_beta   90.00
_cell.angle_gamma   90.00
#
_symmetry.space_group_name_H-M   'P 1'
#
loop_
_entity.id
_entity.type
_entity.pdbx_description
1 polymer ?
#
loop_
_entity_poly.entity_id
_entity_poly.type
_entity_poly.pdbx_seq_one_letter_code
_entity_poly.pdbx_strand_id
1 'polypeptide(L)'
;MPEFRGWKRLKRVLPVLNRQAGWWVDPPELRDGIPIGSLVAPLRYDVMLRLEFFKWYQEHRDDYSDLTDLVAAAQQTSYYSWFVFSDCVRRARGRLLQDESLLRKAFAERVQRSAALFDSVFSSGYRKNTSIILKTGEHLHRPSTYRGCPSGKLVSGRYFLADGCHRLALLMRLGLTVLPHGYYRVRCFREFSPFDSTALLVRSGTVPTARYFKFLSRRYTVPHIFPDVSSFVDFIRNCRPHLLDEVRSILQVDGYWDDGTTL
;
A
#
# COMPACT_ATOMS: atom_id res chain seq x y z
N MET A 1 -12.68 2.60 23.35
CA MET A 1 -12.16 1.51 22.50
C MET A 1 -13.10 0.32 22.61
N PRO A 2 -13.63 -0.24 21.52
CA PRO A 2 -14.41 -1.47 21.60
C PRO A 2 -13.45 -2.63 21.89
N GLU A 3 -13.73 -3.41 22.94
CA GLU A 3 -12.99 -4.62 23.29
C GLU A 3 -13.09 -5.65 22.14
N PHE A 4 -12.01 -6.40 21.88
CA PHE A 4 -11.93 -7.47 20.88
C PHE A 4 -12.81 -8.72 21.21
N ARG A 5 -13.93 -8.54 21.90
CA ARG A 5 -14.88 -9.61 22.23
C ARG A 5 -15.58 -10.08 20.95
N GLY A 6 -15.24 -11.27 20.46
CA GLY A 6 -15.96 -11.94 19.37
C GLY A 6 -15.10 -12.55 18.26
N TRP A 7 -13.79 -12.35 18.25
CA TRP A 7 -12.91 -12.94 17.22
C TRP A 7 -12.67 -14.44 17.49
N LYS A 8 -13.04 -15.31 16.55
CA LYS A 8 -12.68 -16.74 16.61
C LYS A 8 -11.20 -16.92 16.28
N ARG A 9 -10.41 -17.39 17.25
CA ARG A 9 -8.97 -17.67 17.08
C ARG A 9 -8.81 -18.97 16.29
N LEU A 10 -8.34 -18.89 15.04
CA LEU A 10 -8.13 -20.07 14.20
C LEU A 10 -6.72 -20.64 14.44
N LYS A 11 -6.66 -21.78 15.17
CA LYS A 11 -5.50 -22.63 15.50
C LYS A 11 -4.29 -21.92 16.15
N ARG A 12 -4.01 -22.27 17.42
CA ARG A 12 -2.73 -22.02 18.11
C ARG A 12 -1.67 -22.98 17.54
N VAL A 13 -0.60 -22.45 16.97
CA VAL A 13 0.68 -23.19 16.89
C VAL A 13 1.48 -22.80 18.13
N LEU A 14 2.11 -23.80 18.75
CA LEU A 14 2.73 -23.88 20.09
C LEU A 14 3.47 -22.64 20.63
N PRO A 15 3.59 -22.50 21.98
CA PRO A 15 4.11 -21.31 22.63
C PRO A 15 5.64 -21.31 22.66
N VAL A 16 6.26 -20.63 21.71
CA VAL A 16 7.56 -20.00 21.97
C VAL A 16 7.25 -18.53 22.25
N LEU A 17 7.74 -18.02 23.39
CA LEU A 17 7.67 -16.63 23.82
C LEU A 17 8.37 -15.71 22.80
N ASN A 18 7.73 -15.49 21.67
CA ASN A 18 8.18 -14.57 20.64
C ASN A 18 7.09 -13.51 20.50
N ARG A 19 7.36 -12.29 21.00
CA ARG A 19 6.44 -11.13 20.94
C ARG A 19 5.99 -10.79 19.49
N GLN A 20 6.56 -11.44 18.48
CA GLN A 20 6.23 -11.29 17.06
C GLN A 20 5.34 -12.39 16.46
N ALA A 21 4.91 -13.40 17.23
CA ALA A 21 4.07 -14.49 16.72
C ALA A 21 2.60 -14.06 16.54
N GLY A 22 2.29 -13.45 15.39
CA GLY A 22 0.90 -13.12 15.03
C GLY A 22 0.07 -14.35 14.67
N TRP A 23 -1.24 -14.31 14.95
CA TRP A 23 -2.22 -15.38 14.69
C TRP A 23 -3.25 -14.98 13.62
N TRP A 24 -3.89 -15.96 13.00
CA TRP A 24 -4.93 -15.71 11.99
C TRP A 24 -6.28 -15.42 12.64
N VAL A 25 -6.99 -14.43 12.11
CA VAL A 25 -8.33 -14.04 12.55
C VAL A 25 -9.25 -13.89 11.33
N ASP A 26 -10.55 -14.01 11.58
CA ASP A 26 -11.62 -13.80 10.60
C ASP A 26 -12.61 -12.78 11.17
N PRO A 27 -12.37 -11.47 10.98
CA PRO A 27 -13.17 -10.43 11.61
C PRO A 27 -14.57 -10.36 10.98
N PRO A 28 -15.65 -10.52 11.77
CA PRO A 28 -17.02 -10.51 11.24
C PRO A 28 -17.38 -9.25 10.46
N GLU A 29 -16.80 -8.11 10.82
CA GLU A 29 -17.04 -6.83 10.15
C GLU A 29 -16.47 -6.74 8.72
N LEU A 30 -15.67 -7.72 8.28
CA LEU A 30 -15.11 -7.75 6.94
C LEU A 30 -15.78 -8.78 6.01
N ARG A 31 -16.87 -9.42 6.45
CA ARG A 31 -17.57 -10.46 5.66
C ARG A 31 -18.05 -10.00 4.29
N ASP A 32 -18.41 -8.73 4.16
CA ASP A 32 -18.85 -8.13 2.89
C ASP A 32 -17.68 -7.61 2.04
N GLY A 33 -16.44 -7.85 2.49
CA GLY A 33 -15.22 -7.34 1.88
C GLY A 33 -14.72 -6.06 2.57
N ILE A 34 -13.67 -5.48 2.00
CA ILE A 34 -13.04 -4.26 2.51
C ILE A 34 -12.80 -3.27 1.36
N PRO A 35 -13.19 -1.99 1.49
CA PRO A 35 -12.91 -0.99 0.47
C PRO A 35 -11.41 -0.90 0.18
N ILE A 36 -11.00 -1.07 -1.08
CA ILE A 36 -9.58 -1.07 -1.45
C ILE A 36 -8.94 0.28 -1.15
N GLY A 37 -9.67 1.38 -1.33
CA GLY A 37 -9.22 2.72 -0.97
C GLY A 37 -8.76 2.83 0.48
N SER A 38 -9.44 2.13 1.41
CA SER A 38 -9.08 2.11 2.84
C SER A 38 -7.80 1.32 3.16
N LEU A 39 -7.47 0.33 2.32
CA LEU A 39 -6.25 -0.48 2.44
C LEU A 39 -5.02 0.23 1.84
N VAL A 40 -5.28 1.08 0.84
CA VAL A 40 -4.25 1.72 0.03
C VAL A 40 -3.91 3.11 0.56
N ALA A 41 -4.89 3.98 0.75
CA ALA A 41 -4.68 5.32 1.30
C ALA A 41 -4.79 5.33 2.84
N PRO A 42 -3.96 6.12 3.55
CA PRO A 42 -2.92 7.03 3.03
C PRO A 42 -1.52 6.42 2.92
N LEU A 43 -1.30 5.17 3.33
CA LEU A 43 0.05 4.66 3.62
C LEU A 43 0.73 3.90 2.46
N ARG A 44 -0.03 3.48 1.45
CA ARG A 44 0.41 2.53 0.42
C ARG A 44 0.36 3.11 -0.99
N TYR A 45 0.88 4.33 -1.20
CA TYR A 45 1.01 4.92 -2.54
C TYR A 45 1.81 4.01 -3.49
N ASP A 46 2.67 3.14 -2.96
CA ASP A 46 3.35 2.10 -3.72
C ASP A 46 2.43 1.13 -4.48
N VAL A 47 1.16 0.99 -4.08
CA VAL A 47 0.16 0.23 -4.84
C VAL A 47 -0.26 0.96 -6.11
N MET A 48 -0.30 2.30 -6.10
CA MET A 48 -0.63 3.11 -7.28
C MET A 48 0.44 2.96 -8.37
N LEU A 49 1.72 2.97 -7.98
CA LEU A 49 2.84 2.79 -8.91
C LEU A 49 2.87 1.38 -9.53
N ARG A 50 2.45 0.36 -8.78
CA ARG A 50 2.24 -1.00 -9.32
C ARG A 50 1.07 -1.07 -10.29
N LEU A 51 -0.02 -0.36 -10.00
CA LEU A 51 -1.17 -0.28 -10.90
C LEU A 51 -0.77 0.42 -12.21
N GLU A 52 -0.01 1.52 -12.13
CA GLU A 52 0.55 2.20 -13.30
C GLU A 52 1.44 1.26 -14.12
N PHE A 53 2.33 0.51 -13.47
CA PHE A 53 3.15 -0.50 -14.14
C PHE A 53 2.32 -1.53 -14.89
N PHE A 54 1.24 -2.08 -14.29
CA PHE A 54 0.41 -3.06 -14.99
C PHE A 54 -0.37 -2.48 -16.17
N LYS A 55 -0.75 -1.19 -16.11
CA LYS A 55 -1.35 -0.51 -17.27
C LYS A 55 -0.33 -0.37 -18.39
N TRP A 56 0.86 0.16 -18.06
CA TRP A 56 1.96 0.29 -19.00
C TRP A 56 2.36 -1.06 -19.61
N TYR A 57 2.54 -2.09 -18.79
CA TYR A 57 2.91 -3.43 -19.24
C TYR A 57 1.87 -3.99 -20.21
N GLN A 58 0.59 -3.85 -19.91
CA GLN A 58 -0.47 -4.28 -20.82
C GLN A 58 -0.40 -3.61 -22.19
N GLU A 59 -0.04 -2.33 -22.24
CA GLU A 59 0.00 -1.53 -23.46
C GLU A 59 1.25 -1.83 -24.32
N HIS A 60 2.36 -2.27 -23.72
CA HIS A 60 3.66 -2.37 -24.41
C HIS A 60 4.27 -3.78 -24.41
N ARG A 61 3.66 -4.77 -23.73
CA ARG A 61 4.23 -6.13 -23.60
C ARG A 61 4.53 -6.81 -24.94
N ASP A 62 3.77 -6.49 -25.98
CA ASP A 62 3.93 -7.10 -27.30
C ASP A 62 5.03 -6.40 -28.13
N ASP A 63 5.53 -5.24 -27.68
CA ASP A 63 6.66 -4.52 -28.30
C ASP A 63 8.03 -5.13 -27.94
N TYR A 64 8.07 -6.02 -26.94
CA TYR A 64 9.31 -6.59 -26.41
C TYR A 64 9.37 -8.09 -26.66
N SER A 65 10.36 -8.53 -27.43
CA SER A 65 10.63 -9.95 -27.71
C SER A 65 11.47 -10.62 -26.62
N ASP A 66 12.21 -9.84 -25.82
CA ASP A 66 12.99 -10.35 -24.69
C ASP A 66 12.80 -9.56 -23.38
N LEU A 67 13.22 -10.18 -22.28
CA LEU A 67 13.09 -9.62 -20.93
C LEU A 67 14.04 -8.43 -20.70
N THR A 68 15.18 -8.37 -21.39
CA THR A 68 16.19 -7.34 -21.19
C THR A 68 15.65 -5.98 -21.63
N ASP A 69 15.06 -5.93 -22.82
CA ASP A 69 14.47 -4.69 -23.36
C ASP A 69 13.27 -4.24 -22.52
N LEU A 70 12.42 -5.18 -22.11
CA LEU A 70 11.32 -4.91 -21.20
C LEU A 70 11.80 -4.29 -19.88
N VAL A 71 12.88 -4.83 -19.30
CA VAL A 71 13.46 -4.30 -18.06
C VAL A 71 14.03 -2.90 -18.26
N ALA A 72 14.76 -2.67 -19.36
CA ALA A 72 15.31 -1.36 -19.69
C ALA A 72 14.19 -0.30 -19.85
N ALA A 73 13.09 -0.65 -20.51
CA ALA A 73 11.94 0.24 -20.63
C ALA A 73 11.24 0.46 -19.27
N ALA A 74 11.08 -0.59 -18.47
CA ALA A 74 10.49 -0.49 -17.13
C ALA A 74 11.29 0.41 -16.18
N GLN A 75 12.62 0.51 -16.36
CA GLN A 75 13.49 1.43 -15.61
C GLN A 75 13.12 2.91 -15.83
N GLN A 76 12.52 3.24 -16.97
CA GLN A 76 12.10 4.61 -17.30
C GLN A 76 10.73 4.98 -16.70
N THR A 77 10.11 4.07 -15.95
CA THR A 77 8.79 4.29 -15.35
C THR A 77 8.87 4.65 -13.88
N SER A 78 7.78 5.21 -13.34
CA SER A 78 7.61 5.48 -11.90
C SER A 78 7.73 4.22 -11.02
N TYR A 79 7.59 3.03 -11.63
CA TYR A 79 7.76 1.74 -10.97
C TYR A 79 9.20 1.49 -10.52
N TYR A 80 10.19 1.96 -11.28
CA TYR A 80 11.59 1.85 -10.87
C TYR A 80 11.89 2.75 -9.67
N SER A 81 11.38 3.98 -9.67
CA SER A 81 11.45 4.88 -8.50
C SER A 81 10.88 4.23 -7.25
N TRP A 82 9.72 3.57 -7.35
CA TRP A 82 9.19 2.78 -6.23
C TRP A 82 10.17 1.69 -5.76
N PHE A 83 10.72 0.92 -6.69
CA PHE A 83 11.62 -0.17 -6.37
C PHE A 83 12.85 0.32 -5.59
N VAL A 84 13.46 1.42 -6.04
CA VAL A 84 14.64 2.04 -5.42
C VAL A 84 14.29 2.67 -4.07
N PHE A 85 13.32 3.60 -4.03
CA PHE A 85 13.05 4.43 -2.85
C PHE A 85 12.19 3.74 -1.78
N SER A 86 11.52 2.63 -2.12
CA SER A 86 10.64 1.92 -1.18
C SER A 86 11.02 0.44 -0.99
N ASP A 87 11.03 -0.39 -2.04
CA ASP A 87 11.24 -1.85 -1.85
C ASP A 87 12.69 -2.16 -1.40
N CYS A 88 13.69 -1.51 -2.00
CA CYS A 88 15.10 -1.71 -1.65
C CYS A 88 15.42 -1.20 -0.23
N VAL A 89 14.92 -0.01 0.13
CA VAL A 89 15.05 0.53 1.50
C VAL A 89 14.48 -0.45 2.53
N ARG A 90 13.29 -1.01 2.25
CA ARG A 90 12.60 -1.93 3.15
C ARG A 90 13.28 -3.30 3.26
N ARG A 91 13.64 -3.93 2.13
CA ARG A 91 14.08 -5.33 2.09
C ARG A 91 15.59 -5.49 2.30
N ALA A 92 16.39 -4.61 1.71
CA ALA A 92 17.83 -4.76 1.66
C ALA A 92 18.58 -3.83 2.61
N ARG A 93 17.87 -3.00 3.39
CA ARG A 93 18.48 -2.02 4.30
C ARG A 93 19.46 -1.10 3.57
N GLY A 94 19.16 -0.78 2.31
CA GLY A 94 20.04 0.00 1.43
C GLY A 94 21.26 -0.75 0.88
N ARG A 95 21.54 -2.00 1.26
CA ARG A 95 22.70 -2.76 0.72
C ARG A 95 22.64 -2.95 -0.78
N LEU A 96 21.43 -3.16 -1.33
CA LEU A 96 21.23 -3.24 -2.78
C LEU A 96 21.57 -1.92 -3.48
N LEU A 97 21.50 -0.77 -2.80
CA LEU A 97 21.81 0.53 -3.40
C LEU A 97 23.32 0.78 -3.50
N GLN A 98 24.13 -0.05 -2.85
CA GLN A 98 25.59 0.06 -2.87
C GLN A 98 26.23 -0.77 -3.99
N ASP A 99 25.45 -1.64 -4.65
CA ASP A 99 25.91 -2.51 -5.72
C ASP A 99 24.93 -2.43 -6.90
N GLU A 100 25.35 -1.72 -7.95
CA GLU A 100 24.52 -1.48 -9.12
C GLU A 100 24.17 -2.77 -9.87
N SER A 101 25.07 -3.75 -9.91
CA SER A 101 24.84 -5.02 -10.57
C SER A 101 23.75 -5.82 -9.86
N LEU A 102 23.84 -5.89 -8.52
CA LEU A 102 22.80 -6.52 -7.71
C LEU A 102 21.46 -5.76 -7.80
N LEU A 103 21.48 -4.43 -7.85
CA LEU A 103 20.28 -3.62 -8.03
C LEU A 103 19.57 -3.93 -9.35
N ARG A 104 20.33 -3.93 -10.47
CA ARG A 104 19.82 -4.24 -11.81
C ARG A 104 19.24 -5.65 -11.86
N LYS A 105 19.96 -6.65 -11.33
CA LYS A 105 19.47 -8.04 -11.26
C LYS A 105 18.18 -8.14 -10.44
N ALA A 106 18.14 -7.53 -9.26
CA ALA A 106 16.96 -7.58 -8.39
C ALA A 106 15.75 -6.86 -9.02
N PHE A 107 15.97 -5.79 -9.80
CA PHE A 107 14.91 -5.14 -10.54
C PHE A 107 14.40 -6.01 -11.69
N ALA A 108 15.29 -6.64 -12.46
CA ALA A 108 14.91 -7.56 -13.52
C ALA A 108 14.03 -8.72 -13.00
N GLU A 109 14.43 -9.35 -11.88
CA GLU A 109 13.62 -10.37 -11.20
C GLU A 109 12.28 -9.83 -10.69
N ARG A 110 12.20 -8.54 -10.34
CA ARG A 110 10.96 -7.90 -9.92
C ARG A 110 10.02 -7.68 -11.12
N VAL A 111 10.54 -7.20 -12.25
CA VAL A 111 9.77 -6.99 -13.50
C VAL A 111 9.25 -8.34 -14.00
N GLN A 112 10.11 -9.35 -14.13
CA GLN A 112 9.74 -10.68 -14.60
C GLN A 112 8.59 -11.29 -13.78
N ARG A 113 8.69 -11.25 -12.44
CA ARG A 113 7.62 -11.75 -11.57
C ARG A 113 6.32 -10.96 -11.66
N SER A 114 6.42 -9.67 -11.97
CA SER A 114 5.23 -8.81 -12.12
C SER A 114 4.52 -9.12 -13.45
N ALA A 115 5.28 -9.22 -14.54
CA ALA A 115 4.78 -9.68 -15.84
C ALA A 115 4.10 -11.06 -15.73
N ALA A 116 4.80 -12.06 -15.17
CA ALA A 116 4.26 -13.40 -14.98
C ALA A 116 2.97 -13.41 -14.12
N LEU A 117 2.87 -12.55 -13.11
CA LEU A 117 1.65 -12.40 -12.32
C LEU A 117 0.51 -11.82 -13.17
N PHE A 118 0.80 -10.79 -13.97
CA PHE A 118 -0.17 -10.19 -14.89
C PHE A 118 -0.72 -11.26 -15.84
N ASP A 119 0.17 -11.96 -16.56
CA ASP A 119 -0.22 -12.96 -17.55
C ASP A 119 -0.99 -14.12 -16.93
N SER A 120 -0.56 -14.58 -15.75
CA SER A 120 -1.26 -15.66 -15.05
C SER A 120 -2.68 -15.28 -14.66
N VAL A 121 -2.90 -14.05 -14.18
CA VAL A 121 -4.23 -13.59 -13.77
C VAL A 121 -5.12 -13.26 -14.97
N PHE A 122 -4.57 -12.70 -16.05
CA PHE A 122 -5.34 -12.42 -17.26
C PHE A 122 -5.73 -13.70 -18.03
N SER A 123 -4.87 -14.72 -18.02
CA SER A 123 -5.16 -16.00 -18.68
C SER A 123 -6.05 -16.92 -17.85
N SER A 124 -5.84 -16.99 -16.53
CA SER A 124 -6.46 -18.01 -15.66
C SER A 124 -7.37 -17.44 -14.57
N GLY A 125 -7.53 -16.11 -14.50
CA GLY A 125 -8.22 -15.44 -13.41
C GLY A 125 -7.42 -15.39 -12.11
N TYR A 126 -7.93 -14.64 -11.12
CA TYR A 126 -7.30 -14.52 -9.81
C TYR A 126 -7.53 -15.78 -8.95
N ARG A 127 -6.44 -16.41 -8.50
CA ARG A 127 -6.51 -17.63 -7.66
C ARG A 127 -6.63 -17.29 -6.18
N LYS A 128 -7.74 -17.70 -5.54
CA LYS A 128 -8.03 -17.45 -4.11
C LYS A 128 -7.01 -18.04 -3.13
N ASN A 129 -6.31 -19.12 -3.53
CA ASN A 129 -5.24 -19.73 -2.72
C ASN A 129 -3.98 -18.84 -2.61
N THR A 130 -3.87 -17.80 -3.44
CA THR A 130 -2.87 -16.74 -3.31
C THR A 130 -3.46 -15.54 -2.58
N SER A 131 -3.86 -15.72 -1.32
CA SER A 131 -4.56 -14.66 -0.56
C SER A 131 -3.69 -13.43 -0.30
N ILE A 132 -4.27 -12.24 -0.43
CA ILE A 132 -3.68 -10.97 0.04
C ILE A 132 -3.63 -11.00 1.57
N ILE A 133 -2.50 -10.60 2.17
CA ILE A 133 -2.37 -10.63 3.62
C ILE A 133 -2.57 -9.22 4.17
N LEU A 134 -3.60 -9.11 5.01
CA LEU A 134 -3.83 -7.95 5.85
C LEU A 134 -3.25 -8.20 7.23
N LYS A 135 -2.77 -7.13 7.87
CA LYS A 135 -2.31 -7.16 9.26
C LYS A 135 -3.10 -6.19 10.11
N THR A 136 -3.24 -6.56 11.38
CA THR A 136 -3.84 -5.74 12.43
C THR A 136 -3.13 -6.02 13.76
N GLY A 137 -3.45 -5.25 14.80
CA GLY A 137 -2.88 -5.39 16.14
C GLY A 137 -3.91 -5.20 17.23
N GLU A 138 -3.73 -5.86 18.37
CA GLU A 138 -4.42 -5.50 19.62
C GLU A 138 -4.04 -4.07 20.03
N HIS A 139 -2.75 -3.75 19.90
CA HIS A 139 -2.19 -2.41 20.04
C HIS A 139 -1.59 -1.97 18.70
N LEU A 140 -2.21 -0.94 18.10
CA LEU A 140 -1.73 -0.31 16.88
C LEU A 140 -0.80 0.86 17.24
N HIS A 141 0.45 0.73 16.82
CA HIS A 141 1.44 1.81 16.89
C HIS A 141 1.30 2.74 15.69
N ARG A 142 1.89 3.94 15.78
CA ARG A 142 1.96 4.86 14.64
C ARG A 142 2.59 4.18 13.40
N PRO A 143 2.20 4.57 12.18
CA PRO A 143 2.84 4.05 10.97
C PRO A 143 4.34 4.32 10.96
N SER A 144 5.12 3.48 10.27
CA SER A 144 6.57 3.59 10.19
C SER A 144 7.10 3.36 8.77
N THR A 145 8.20 4.03 8.41
CA THR A 145 8.83 3.88 7.09
C THR A 145 9.98 2.87 7.05
N TYR A 146 10.65 2.62 8.19
CA TYR A 146 11.67 1.58 8.35
C TYR A 146 12.01 1.39 9.84
N ARG A 147 12.29 0.15 10.27
CA ARG A 147 12.71 -0.22 11.65
C ARG A 147 11.96 0.49 12.79
N GLY A 148 10.64 0.64 12.68
CA GLY A 148 9.85 1.27 13.74
C GLY A 148 10.11 2.77 13.90
N CYS A 149 10.84 3.42 12.98
CA CYS A 149 10.91 4.88 12.88
C CYS A 149 9.51 5.39 12.49
N PRO A 150 8.78 6.04 13.40
CA PRO A 150 7.43 6.48 13.12
C PRO A 150 7.44 7.51 11.99
N SER A 151 6.50 7.42 11.04
CA SER A 151 6.35 8.47 10.03
C SER A 151 5.75 9.75 10.61
N GLY A 152 5.11 9.66 11.79
CA GLY A 152 4.45 10.78 12.44
C GLY A 152 2.95 10.84 12.19
N LYS A 153 2.45 10.20 11.11
CA LYS A 153 1.04 10.22 10.73
C LYS A 153 0.15 9.59 11.80
N LEU A 154 -1.03 10.15 11.99
CA LEU A 154 -2.13 9.51 12.70
C LEU A 154 -3.05 8.89 11.66
N VAL A 155 -3.44 7.63 11.86
CA VAL A 155 -4.39 6.95 10.96
C VAL A 155 -5.39 6.13 11.76
N SER A 156 -6.67 6.23 11.42
CA SER A 156 -7.77 5.50 12.07
C SER A 156 -7.97 4.07 11.56
N GLY A 157 -7.19 3.65 10.55
CA GLY A 157 -7.32 2.32 9.95
C GLY A 157 -7.08 1.18 10.95
N ARG A 158 -7.85 0.09 10.84
CA ARG A 158 -7.68 -1.12 11.67
C ARG A 158 -6.94 -2.25 10.95
N TYR A 159 -7.07 -2.31 9.63
CA TYR A 159 -6.53 -3.37 8.79
C TYR A 159 -5.63 -2.76 7.74
N PHE A 160 -4.43 -3.31 7.60
CA PHE A 160 -3.39 -2.74 6.76
C PHE A 160 -2.87 -3.79 5.79
N LEU A 161 -2.74 -3.40 4.53
CA LEU A 161 -2.11 -4.24 3.52
C LEU A 161 -0.66 -4.53 3.94
N ALA A 162 -0.27 -5.80 3.95
CA ALA A 162 1.09 -6.22 4.30
C ALA A 162 1.77 -7.02 3.20
N ASP A 163 1.05 -7.96 2.58
CA ASP A 163 1.51 -8.75 1.44
C ASP A 163 0.43 -8.84 0.35
N GLY A 164 0.86 -9.03 -0.89
CA GLY A 164 -0.04 -9.08 -2.04
C GLY A 164 -0.33 -7.71 -2.67
N CYS A 165 0.62 -6.78 -2.60
CA CYS A 165 0.41 -5.42 -3.09
C CYS A 165 0.33 -5.35 -4.62
N HIS A 166 1.11 -6.17 -5.34
CA HIS A 166 0.96 -6.38 -6.78
C HIS A 166 -0.38 -7.03 -7.13
N ARG A 167 -0.79 -8.06 -6.37
CA ARG A 167 -2.08 -8.71 -6.53
C ARG A 167 -3.24 -7.72 -6.37
N LEU A 168 -3.20 -6.89 -5.33
CA LEU A 168 -4.20 -5.84 -5.11
C LEU A 168 -4.21 -4.81 -6.25
N ALA A 169 -3.04 -4.33 -6.68
CA ALA A 169 -2.93 -3.40 -7.81
C ALA A 169 -3.54 -3.99 -9.10
N LEU A 170 -3.35 -5.28 -9.35
CA LEU A 170 -3.93 -5.97 -10.49
C LEU A 170 -5.45 -6.12 -10.37
N LEU A 171 -5.97 -6.40 -9.17
CA LEU A 171 -7.42 -6.42 -8.93
C LEU A 171 -8.04 -5.02 -9.13
N MET A 172 -7.34 -3.95 -8.73
CA MET A 172 -7.75 -2.58 -9.04
C MET A 172 -7.76 -2.32 -10.55
N ARG A 173 -6.78 -2.85 -11.30
CA ARG A 173 -6.74 -2.78 -12.76
C ARG A 173 -7.95 -3.46 -13.41
N LEU A 174 -8.44 -4.55 -12.80
CA LEU A 174 -9.65 -5.26 -13.20
C LEU A 174 -10.95 -4.59 -12.72
N GLY A 175 -10.87 -3.39 -12.14
CA GLY A 175 -12.03 -2.58 -11.78
C GLY A 175 -12.58 -2.80 -10.37
N LEU A 176 -11.94 -3.65 -9.54
CA LEU A 176 -12.40 -3.84 -8.17
C LEU A 176 -12.16 -2.57 -7.34
N THR A 177 -13.21 -2.16 -6.61
CA THR A 177 -13.18 -1.06 -5.63
C THR A 177 -13.31 -1.57 -4.20
N VAL A 178 -13.85 -2.78 -4.03
CA VAL A 178 -13.95 -3.55 -2.78
C VAL A 178 -13.19 -4.85 -2.98
N LEU A 179 -12.37 -5.24 -2.00
CA LEU A 179 -11.69 -6.52 -1.99
C LEU A 179 -12.62 -7.58 -1.37
N PRO A 180 -13.11 -8.58 -2.13
CA PRO A 180 -14.10 -9.52 -1.64
C PRO A 180 -13.55 -10.40 -0.51
N HIS A 181 -14.43 -10.84 0.37
CA HIS A 181 -14.12 -11.89 1.33
C HIS A 181 -13.63 -13.16 0.62
N GLY A 182 -12.61 -13.82 1.16
CA GLY A 182 -11.92 -14.96 0.53
C GLY A 182 -10.77 -14.59 -0.40
N TYR A 183 -10.59 -13.31 -0.76
CA TYR A 183 -9.40 -12.85 -1.50
C TYR A 183 -8.23 -12.48 -0.58
N TYR A 184 -8.52 -12.32 0.72
CA TYR A 184 -7.55 -11.94 1.72
C TYR A 184 -7.64 -12.81 2.98
N ARG A 185 -6.59 -12.72 3.80
CA ARG A 185 -6.53 -13.29 5.15
C ARG A 185 -5.98 -12.24 6.10
N VAL A 186 -6.48 -12.22 7.34
CA VAL A 186 -6.06 -11.25 8.36
C VAL A 186 -5.17 -11.91 9.39
N ARG A 187 -3.98 -11.33 9.60
CA ARG A 187 -3.06 -11.73 10.66
C ARG A 187 -3.02 -10.65 11.76
N CYS A 188 -3.43 -11.03 12.96
CA CYS A 188 -3.42 -10.18 14.14
C CYS A 188 -2.11 -10.38 14.92
N PHE A 189 -1.58 -9.30 15.47
CA PHE A 189 -0.42 -9.30 16.36
C PHE A 189 -0.79 -8.65 17.68
N ARG A 190 -0.01 -8.88 18.74
CA ARG A 190 -0.19 -8.13 19.99
C ARG A 190 0.12 -6.64 19.77
N GLU A 191 1.24 -6.37 19.11
CA GLU A 191 1.67 -5.02 18.73
C GLU A 191 1.93 -4.97 17.23
N PHE A 192 1.48 -3.91 16.56
CA PHE A 192 1.67 -3.75 15.13
C PHE A 192 1.81 -2.28 14.74
N SER A 193 2.85 -1.98 13.95
CA SER A 193 3.00 -0.68 13.27
C SER A 193 2.79 -0.89 11.76
N PRO A 194 1.85 -0.18 11.12
CA PRO A 194 1.64 -0.28 9.69
C PRO A 194 2.78 0.39 8.91
N PHE A 195 3.11 -0.15 7.74
CA PHE A 195 4.17 0.40 6.90
C PHE A 195 3.66 1.59 6.07
N ASP A 196 4.38 2.71 6.14
CA ASP A 196 4.10 3.94 5.38
C ASP A 196 5.08 4.07 4.21
N SER A 197 4.71 3.46 3.09
CA SER A 197 5.46 3.63 1.84
C SER A 197 5.25 5.02 1.23
N THR A 198 4.11 5.65 1.50
CA THR A 198 3.76 6.96 0.92
C THR A 198 4.75 8.00 1.40
N ALA A 199 5.06 8.05 2.70
CA ALA A 199 6.06 8.98 3.23
C ALA A 199 7.46 8.78 2.62
N LEU A 200 7.85 7.55 2.23
CA LEU A 200 9.12 7.34 1.50
C LEU A 200 9.06 7.93 0.09
N LEU A 201 7.96 7.72 -0.62
CA LEU A 201 7.80 8.14 -2.01
C LEU A 201 7.60 9.65 -2.14
N VAL A 202 6.79 10.27 -1.27
CA VAL A 202 6.60 11.72 -1.25
C VAL A 202 7.93 12.43 -0.97
N ARG A 203 8.69 11.99 0.05
CA ARG A 203 10.01 12.57 0.37
C ARG A 203 11.05 12.40 -0.74
N SER A 204 10.90 11.40 -1.61
CA SER A 204 11.77 11.27 -2.79
C SER A 204 11.48 12.28 -3.90
N GLY A 205 10.40 13.07 -3.80
CA GLY A 205 10.00 14.04 -4.82
C GLY A 205 9.37 13.41 -6.07
N THR A 206 9.15 12.09 -6.08
CA THR A 206 8.69 11.35 -7.28
C THR A 206 7.17 11.33 -7.46
N VAL A 207 6.42 11.88 -6.49
CA VAL A 207 4.95 11.87 -6.49
C VAL A 207 4.42 13.26 -6.83
N PRO A 208 3.81 13.46 -8.02
CA PRO A 208 3.18 14.72 -8.36
C PRO A 208 2.02 15.04 -7.40
N THR A 209 1.92 16.29 -6.95
CA THR A 209 0.89 16.77 -6.01
C THR A 209 -0.52 16.37 -6.44
N ALA A 210 -0.86 16.56 -7.72
CA ALA A 210 -2.17 16.20 -8.24
C ALA A 210 -2.48 14.70 -8.16
N ARG A 211 -1.47 13.83 -8.29
CA ARG A 211 -1.64 12.39 -8.13
C ARG A 211 -1.76 12.01 -6.65
N TYR A 212 -1.02 12.68 -5.77
CA TYR A 212 -1.11 12.49 -4.33
C TYR A 212 -2.52 12.77 -3.79
N PHE A 213 -3.13 13.90 -4.12
CA PHE A 213 -4.50 14.20 -3.66
C PHE A 213 -5.57 13.31 -4.28
N LYS A 214 -5.41 12.91 -5.55
CA LYS A 214 -6.26 11.86 -6.15
C LYS A 214 -6.14 10.53 -5.41
N PHE A 215 -4.94 10.19 -4.91
CA PHE A 215 -4.73 9.01 -4.08
C PHE A 215 -5.40 9.12 -2.72
N LEU A 216 -5.24 10.23 -1.99
CA LEU A 216 -5.89 10.45 -0.70
C LEU A 216 -7.42 10.41 -0.82
N SER A 217 -7.95 11.00 -1.89
CA SER A 217 -9.39 11.05 -2.19
C SER A 217 -10.05 9.65 -2.19
N ARG A 218 -9.30 8.60 -2.55
CA ARG A 218 -9.79 7.20 -2.56
C ARG A 218 -10.22 6.65 -1.21
N ARG A 219 -9.84 7.30 -0.10
CA ARG A 219 -10.31 6.98 1.24
C ARG A 219 -11.15 8.12 1.81
N TYR A 220 -10.64 9.33 1.72
CA TYR A 220 -11.16 10.42 2.53
C TYR A 220 -12.34 11.15 1.91
N THR A 221 -12.51 11.14 0.58
CA THR A 221 -13.53 11.96 -0.08
C THR A 221 -14.43 11.18 -1.05
N VAL A 222 -14.32 9.85 -1.09
CA VAL A 222 -15.15 8.99 -1.96
C VAL A 222 -16.64 9.39 -1.86
N PRO A 223 -17.34 9.59 -2.99
CA PRO A 223 -16.89 9.34 -4.37
C PRO A 223 -16.13 10.49 -5.05
N HIS A 224 -15.98 11.64 -4.39
CA HIS A 224 -15.33 12.83 -4.95
C HIS A 224 -13.81 12.66 -5.02
N ILE A 225 -13.21 13.23 -6.06
CA ILE A 225 -11.77 13.19 -6.32
C ILE A 225 -11.26 14.62 -6.48
N PHE A 226 -10.30 15.00 -5.65
CA PHE A 226 -9.70 16.33 -5.67
C PHE A 226 -8.23 16.25 -6.12
N PRO A 227 -7.76 17.16 -7.00
CA PRO A 227 -6.37 17.22 -7.44
C PRO A 227 -5.50 18.15 -6.58
N ASP A 228 -6.06 18.89 -5.64
CA ASP A 228 -5.35 19.93 -4.89
C ASP A 228 -5.71 19.91 -3.40
N VAL A 229 -4.87 20.57 -2.61
CA VAL A 229 -4.97 20.62 -1.15
C VAL A 229 -6.20 21.39 -0.69
N SER A 230 -6.47 22.56 -1.28
CA SER A 230 -7.56 23.44 -0.86
C SER A 230 -8.91 22.75 -0.99
N SER A 231 -9.24 22.25 -2.19
CA SER A 231 -10.50 21.57 -2.46
C SER A 231 -10.67 20.30 -1.62
N PHE A 232 -9.58 19.52 -1.45
CA PHE A 232 -9.59 18.31 -0.63
C PHE A 232 -9.89 18.64 0.83
N VAL A 233 -9.23 19.64 1.39
CA VAL A 233 -9.34 20.02 2.80
C VAL A 233 -10.69 20.66 3.08
N ASP A 234 -11.18 21.53 2.20
CA ASP A 234 -12.47 22.16 2.36
C ASP A 234 -13.60 21.13 2.35
N PHE A 235 -13.50 20.10 1.51
CA PHE A 235 -14.40 18.96 1.58
C PHE A 235 -14.32 18.24 2.94
N ILE A 236 -13.12 17.99 3.47
CA ILE A 236 -12.96 17.32 4.77
C ILE A 236 -13.56 18.18 5.90
N ARG A 237 -13.30 19.48 5.92
CA ARG A 237 -13.86 20.41 6.91
C ARG A 237 -15.39 20.40 6.89
N ASN A 238 -15.98 20.50 5.70
CA ASN A 238 -17.42 20.69 5.55
C ASN A 238 -18.20 19.38 5.62
N CYS A 239 -17.66 18.28 5.08
CA CYS A 239 -18.39 17.03 4.92
C CYS A 239 -17.92 15.91 5.86
N ARG A 240 -16.67 15.96 6.36
CA ARG A 240 -16.10 14.90 7.22
C ARG A 240 -15.21 15.46 8.33
N PRO A 241 -15.71 16.39 9.18
CA PRO A 241 -14.88 17.08 10.17
C PRO A 241 -14.21 16.14 11.17
N HIS A 242 -14.81 14.97 11.45
CA HIS A 242 -14.23 13.94 12.33
C HIS A 242 -12.91 13.33 11.80
N LEU A 243 -12.57 13.51 10.52
CA LEU A 243 -11.30 13.06 9.93
C LEU A 243 -10.25 14.18 9.85
N LEU A 244 -10.59 15.41 10.25
CA LEU A 244 -9.75 16.58 10.03
C LEU A 244 -8.39 16.46 10.71
N ASP A 245 -8.32 15.95 11.94
CA ASP A 245 -7.05 15.80 12.66
C ASP A 245 -6.16 14.70 12.05
N GLU A 246 -6.76 13.59 11.60
CA GLU A 246 -6.04 12.55 10.85
C GLU A 246 -5.48 13.13 9.55
N VAL A 247 -6.31 13.81 8.76
CA VAL A 247 -5.91 14.45 7.50
C VAL A 247 -4.82 15.50 7.73
N ARG A 248 -4.97 16.38 8.72
CA ARG A 248 -3.96 17.39 9.06
C ARG A 248 -2.63 16.72 9.38
N SER A 249 -2.62 15.67 10.21
CA SER A 249 -1.39 14.96 10.55
C SER A 249 -0.71 14.32 9.33
N ILE A 250 -1.49 13.85 8.36
CA ILE A 250 -0.98 13.26 7.12
C ILE A 250 -0.35 14.35 6.25
N LEU A 251 -1.06 15.46 6.05
CA LEU A 251 -0.59 16.56 5.21
C LEU A 251 0.65 17.24 5.80
N GLN A 252 0.70 17.45 7.12
CA GLN A 252 1.88 17.99 7.80
C GLN A 252 3.11 17.10 7.58
N VAL A 253 2.99 15.78 7.81
CA VAL A 253 4.10 14.83 7.63
C VAL A 253 4.56 14.76 6.18
N ASP A 254 3.63 14.81 5.24
CA ASP A 254 3.93 14.73 3.81
C ASP A 254 4.30 16.09 3.19
N GLY A 255 4.36 17.18 3.97
CA GLY A 255 4.83 18.50 3.53
C GLY A 255 3.82 19.33 2.75
N TYR A 256 2.53 19.10 2.96
CA TYR A 256 1.41 19.80 2.31
C TYR A 256 0.56 20.64 3.26
N TRP A 257 1.00 20.84 4.50
CA TRP A 257 0.31 21.64 5.50
C TRP A 257 1.29 22.23 6.52
N ASP A 258 1.39 23.55 6.56
CA ASP A 258 2.18 24.28 7.55
C ASP A 258 1.25 24.92 8.58
N ASP A 259 1.63 24.88 9.86
CA ASP A 259 0.82 25.37 10.99
C ASP A 259 0.70 26.90 11.07
N GLY A 260 1.19 27.64 10.05
CA GLY A 260 1.33 29.10 10.09
C GLY A 260 0.90 29.85 8.83
N THR A 261 0.36 29.18 7.80
CA THR A 261 -0.06 29.87 6.58
C THR A 261 -1.35 29.26 6.06
N THR A 262 -2.42 30.03 6.18
CA THR A 262 -3.59 29.94 5.30
C THR A 262 -3.08 29.89 3.86
N LEU A 263 -3.21 28.74 3.21
CA LEU A 263 -3.24 28.66 1.75
C LEU A 263 -4.54 29.28 1.26
#